data_AF-A0A2S8GK69-F1
#
_entry.id   AF-A0A2S8GK69-F1
#
_cell.length_a   1.000
_cell.length_b   1.000
_cell.length_c   1.000
_cell.angle_alpha   90.00
_cell.angle_beta   90.00
_cell.angle_gamma   90.00
#
_symmetry.space_group_name_H-M   'P 1'
#
loop_
_entity.id
_entity.type
_entity.pdbx_description
1 polymer ?
#
loop_
_entity_poly.entity_id
_entity_poly.type
_entity_poly.pdbx_seq_one_letter_code
_entity_poly.pdbx_strand_id
1 'polypeptide(L)'
;MTETRRRSSLGAILKRTAWVILGFVALGLSLQIARQYRQVQATVAKLDAQIDSTQEDLQQLKQEETDAKDKLLSYMKQGIPVNLPRVLRENTDDQWKQKAIEIILANLDHPNLSTRIGALRQVRELSNNYPAEYEANLDEMIPKLAKSILPLEEMKDSTLQFYLFNLLSELGPRTRVAIPELRQLARTPESNSRLNAVRLILEIDLREDVSTEITQLIRDRRTSIQGVKKMLDRLVGEERSQFLLQKVQANLDQDNRDDPAEGKKPL
;
A
#
# COMPACT_ATOMS: atom_id res chain seq x y z
N MET A 1 -96.47 -54.12 -3.41
CA MET A 1 -96.09 -52.71 -3.17
C MET A 1 -95.20 -52.51 -1.92
N THR A 2 -94.38 -53.48 -1.53
CA THR A 2 -93.59 -53.43 -0.27
C THR A 2 -92.06 -53.52 -0.46
N GLU A 3 -91.56 -53.91 -1.64
CA GLU A 3 -90.12 -53.98 -1.91
C GLU A 3 -89.47 -52.63 -2.28
N THR A 4 -90.24 -51.68 -2.82
CA THR A 4 -89.72 -50.34 -3.18
C THR A 4 -89.40 -49.47 -1.97
N ARG A 5 -90.00 -49.72 -0.79
CA ARG A 5 -89.69 -48.96 0.45
C ARG A 5 -88.37 -49.40 1.12
N ARG A 6 -87.99 -50.69 1.07
CA ARG A 6 -86.74 -51.20 1.66
C ARG A 6 -85.48 -50.79 0.89
N ARG A 7 -85.54 -50.62 -0.44
CA ARG A 7 -84.41 -50.07 -1.21
C ARG A 7 -84.14 -48.59 -0.91
N SER A 8 -85.16 -47.83 -0.49
CA SER A 8 -84.98 -46.40 -0.17
C SER A 8 -84.24 -46.16 1.15
N SER A 9 -84.40 -47.03 2.15
CA SER A 9 -83.78 -46.85 3.48
C SER A 9 -82.28 -47.19 3.49
N LEU A 10 -81.84 -48.20 2.73
CA LEU A 10 -80.42 -48.56 2.60
C LEU A 10 -79.62 -47.46 1.88
N GLY A 11 -80.18 -46.86 0.83
CA GLY A 11 -79.55 -45.73 0.14
C GLY A 11 -79.36 -44.51 1.03
N ALA A 12 -80.31 -44.23 1.94
CA ALA A 12 -80.19 -43.14 2.91
C ALA A 12 -79.11 -43.40 3.97
N ILE A 13 -78.98 -44.64 4.44
CA ILE A 13 -77.95 -45.04 5.41
C ILE A 13 -76.56 -44.93 4.78
N LEU A 14 -76.36 -45.44 3.56
CA LEU A 14 -75.08 -45.36 2.85
C LEU A 14 -74.63 -43.93 2.56
N LYS A 15 -75.56 -43.03 2.23
CA LYS A 15 -75.24 -41.61 2.06
C LYS A 15 -74.79 -40.99 3.38
N ARG A 16 -75.47 -41.30 4.49
CA ARG A 16 -75.09 -40.76 5.82
C ARG A 16 -73.73 -41.27 6.26
N THR A 17 -73.42 -42.55 6.08
CA THR A 17 -72.10 -43.10 6.43
C THR A 17 -70.99 -42.51 5.55
N ALA A 18 -71.24 -42.33 4.25
CA ALA A 18 -70.27 -41.67 3.36
C ALA A 18 -69.96 -40.23 3.80
N TRP A 19 -70.96 -39.44 4.18
CA TRP A 19 -70.75 -38.08 4.69
C TRP A 19 -69.96 -38.05 6.01
N VAL A 20 -70.21 -39.00 6.91
CA VAL A 20 -69.44 -39.12 8.16
C VAL A 20 -67.98 -39.44 7.87
N ILE A 21 -67.71 -40.42 6.99
CA ILE A 21 -66.34 -40.78 6.59
C ILE A 21 -65.63 -39.58 5.96
N LEU A 22 -66.30 -38.87 5.04
CA LEU A 22 -65.76 -37.68 4.40
C LEU A 22 -65.45 -36.57 5.41
N GLY A 23 -66.31 -36.38 6.41
CA GLY A 23 -66.08 -35.45 7.53
C GLY A 23 -64.84 -35.81 8.34
N PHE A 24 -64.65 -37.09 8.68
CA PHE A 24 -63.44 -37.55 9.39
C PHE A 24 -62.17 -37.38 8.55
N VAL A 25 -62.21 -37.68 7.25
CA VAL A 25 -61.07 -37.47 6.34
C VAL A 25 -60.73 -35.98 6.24
N ALA A 26 -61.72 -35.11 6.05
CA ALA A 26 -61.51 -33.66 5.98
C ALA A 26 -60.93 -33.10 7.30
N LEU A 27 -61.43 -33.56 8.44
CA LEU A 27 -60.90 -33.19 9.76
C LEU A 27 -59.45 -33.67 9.94
N GLY A 28 -59.16 -34.91 9.54
CA GLY A 28 -57.82 -35.50 9.58
C GLY A 28 -56.82 -34.70 8.74
N LEU A 29 -57.18 -34.38 7.50
CA LEU A 29 -56.36 -33.53 6.61
C LEU A 29 -56.16 -32.12 7.17
N SER A 30 -57.22 -31.51 7.72
CA SER A 30 -57.13 -30.18 8.34
C SER A 30 -56.17 -30.16 9.53
N LEU A 31 -56.22 -31.21 10.37
CA LEU A 31 -55.29 -31.38 11.49
C LEU A 31 -53.86 -31.63 11.01
N GLN A 32 -53.67 -32.41 9.95
CA GLN A 32 -52.35 -32.65 9.36
C GLN A 32 -51.74 -31.35 8.80
N ILE A 33 -52.52 -30.57 8.05
CA ILE A 33 -52.11 -29.26 7.52
C ILE A 33 -51.77 -28.31 8.68
N ALA A 34 -52.60 -28.26 9.72
CA ALA A 34 -52.32 -27.43 10.90
C ALA A 34 -51.02 -27.83 11.61
N ARG A 35 -50.72 -29.14 11.70
CA ARG A 35 -49.45 -29.64 12.26
C ARG A 35 -48.25 -29.23 11.39
N GLN A 36 -48.34 -29.42 10.07
CA GLN A 36 -47.28 -29.01 9.15
C GLN A 36 -47.05 -27.49 9.20
N TYR A 37 -48.12 -26.70 9.23
CA TYR A 37 -48.04 -25.25 9.37
C TYR A 37 -47.32 -24.83 10.66
N ARG A 38 -47.63 -25.47 11.80
CA ARG A 38 -46.92 -25.21 13.07
C ARG A 38 -45.44 -25.58 13.00
N GLN A 39 -45.08 -26.68 12.34
CA GLN A 39 -43.68 -27.07 12.15
C GLN A 39 -42.91 -26.06 11.28
N VAL A 40 -43.54 -25.58 10.20
CA VAL A 40 -42.97 -24.52 9.35
C VAL A 40 -42.77 -23.24 10.17
N GLN A 41 -43.78 -22.79 10.92
CA GLN A 41 -43.68 -21.60 11.77
C GLN A 41 -42.57 -21.73 12.83
N ALA A 42 -42.43 -22.90 13.46
CA ALA A 42 -41.33 -23.15 14.40
C ALA A 42 -39.95 -23.13 13.72
N THR A 43 -39.86 -23.59 12.47
CA THR A 43 -38.61 -23.57 11.69
C THR A 43 -38.26 -22.15 11.26
N VAL A 44 -39.26 -21.36 10.82
CA VAL A 44 -39.09 -19.94 10.49
C VAL A 44 -38.61 -19.16 11.71
N ALA A 45 -39.28 -19.30 12.86
CA ALA A 45 -38.85 -18.64 14.10
C ALA A 45 -37.42 -19.01 14.53
N LYS A 46 -37.00 -20.26 14.29
CA LYS A 46 -35.62 -20.70 14.56
C LYS A 46 -34.63 -20.06 13.60
N LEU A 47 -34.96 -19.95 12.32
CA LEU A 47 -34.12 -19.29 11.32
C LEU A 47 -34.01 -17.78 11.59
N ASP A 48 -35.11 -17.13 11.96
CA ASP A 48 -35.09 -15.71 12.33
C ASP A 48 -34.16 -15.46 13.53
N ALA A 49 -34.25 -16.29 14.58
CA ALA A 49 -33.33 -16.20 15.71
C ALA A 49 -31.84 -16.44 15.32
N GLN A 50 -31.58 -17.31 14.33
CA GLN A 50 -30.23 -17.51 13.80
C GLN A 50 -29.73 -16.32 12.99
N ILE A 51 -30.62 -15.68 12.21
CA ILE A 51 -30.31 -14.46 11.47
C ILE A 51 -29.97 -13.34 12.45
N ASP A 52 -30.78 -13.14 13.49
CA ASP A 52 -30.55 -12.11 14.51
C ASP A 52 -29.21 -12.32 15.23
N SER A 53 -28.92 -13.55 15.67
CA SER A 53 -27.63 -13.89 16.29
C SER A 53 -26.45 -13.67 15.33
N THR A 54 -26.60 -14.02 14.05
CA THR A 54 -25.54 -13.80 13.05
C THR A 54 -25.32 -12.31 12.78
N GLN A 55 -26.38 -11.50 12.83
CA GLN A 55 -26.29 -10.05 12.69
C GLN A 55 -25.60 -9.41 13.90
N GLU A 56 -25.88 -9.88 15.12
CA GLU A 56 -25.19 -9.45 16.34
C GLU A 56 -23.69 -9.78 16.26
N ASP A 57 -23.34 -11.02 15.90
CA ASP A 57 -21.94 -11.44 15.71
C ASP A 57 -21.23 -10.57 14.66
N LEU A 58 -21.91 -10.25 13.54
CA LEU A 58 -21.37 -9.39 12.50
C LEU A 58 -21.15 -7.95 13.00
N GLN A 59 -22.04 -7.42 13.83
CA GLN A 59 -21.87 -6.10 14.43
C GLN A 59 -20.69 -6.08 15.41
N GLN A 60 -20.55 -7.14 16.23
CA GLN A 60 -19.42 -7.28 17.14
C GLN A 60 -18.10 -7.33 16.36
N LEU A 61 -18.01 -8.13 15.30
CA LEU A 61 -16.81 -8.22 14.47
C LEU A 61 -16.44 -6.89 13.81
N LYS A 62 -17.43 -6.12 13.35
CA LYS A 62 -17.19 -4.77 12.80
C LYS A 62 -16.67 -3.79 13.85
N GLN A 63 -17.15 -3.89 15.08
CA GLN A 63 -16.65 -3.07 16.18
C GLN A 63 -15.20 -3.46 16.53
N GLU A 64 -14.92 -4.76 16.65
CA GLU A 64 -13.57 -5.27 16.91
C GLU A 64 -12.58 -4.86 15.79
N GLU A 65 -13.02 -4.89 14.53
CA GLU A 65 -12.23 -4.40 13.39
C GLU A 65 -11.93 -2.89 13.52
N THR A 66 -12.92 -2.09 13.91
CA THR A 66 -12.77 -0.64 14.11
C THR A 66 -11.80 -0.35 15.25
N ASP A 67 -11.94 -1.03 16.39
CA ASP A 67 -11.05 -0.88 17.54
C ASP A 67 -9.61 -1.29 17.20
N ALA A 68 -9.43 -2.37 16.43
CA ALA A 68 -8.12 -2.80 15.95
C ALA A 68 -7.49 -1.76 15.02
N LYS A 69 -8.28 -1.18 14.10
CA LYS A 69 -7.86 -0.09 13.21
C LYS A 69 -7.39 1.13 13.98
N ASP A 70 -8.15 1.58 14.98
CA ASP A 70 -7.79 2.74 15.80
C ASP A 70 -6.53 2.47 16.65
N LYS A 71 -6.40 1.26 17.18
CA LYS A 71 -5.21 0.83 17.91
C LYS A 71 -3.96 0.86 17.03
N LEU A 72 -4.07 0.43 15.77
CA LEU A 72 -2.95 0.49 14.82
C LEU A 72 -2.58 1.92 14.47
N LEU A 73 -3.56 2.80 14.20
CA LEU A 73 -3.29 4.22 13.99
C LEU A 73 -2.59 4.84 15.22
N SER A 74 -2.98 4.45 16.43
CA SER A 74 -2.31 4.88 17.67
C SER A 74 -0.85 4.44 17.71
N TYR A 75 -0.54 3.18 17.35
CA TYR A 75 0.85 2.71 17.29
C TYR A 75 1.66 3.43 16.23
N MET A 76 1.09 3.68 15.06
CA MET A 76 1.75 4.46 14.00
C MET A 76 2.05 5.88 14.47
N LYS A 77 1.12 6.55 15.17
CA LYS A 77 1.34 7.89 15.74
C LYS A 77 2.46 7.94 16.78
N GLN A 78 2.68 6.84 17.49
CA GLN A 78 3.79 6.69 18.44
C GLN A 78 5.11 6.37 17.74
N GLY A 79 5.13 6.33 16.41
CA GLY A 79 6.30 6.03 15.61
C GLY A 79 6.72 4.56 15.65
N ILE A 80 5.83 3.67 16.13
CA ILE A 80 6.06 2.23 16.17
C ILE A 80 5.84 1.70 14.75
N PRO A 81 6.82 1.00 14.15
CA PRO A 81 6.63 0.38 12.84
C PRO A 81 5.51 -0.66 12.92
N VAL A 82 4.44 -0.43 12.18
CA VAL A 82 3.32 -1.37 12.08
C VAL A 82 3.44 -2.09 10.73
N ASN A 83 3.48 -3.43 10.77
CA ASN A 83 3.31 -4.22 9.56
C ASN A 83 1.81 -4.28 9.27
N LEU A 84 1.36 -3.64 8.19
CA LEU A 84 -0.06 -3.58 7.85
C LEU A 84 -0.54 -4.98 7.43
N PRO A 85 -1.37 -5.65 8.25
CA PRO A 85 -1.91 -6.96 7.92
C PRO A 85 -2.61 -6.89 6.57
N ARG A 86 -2.41 -7.90 5.72
CA ARG A 86 -3.01 -7.97 4.38
C ARG A 86 -4.53 -7.69 4.39
N VAL A 87 -5.23 -8.18 5.41
CA VAL A 87 -6.67 -7.98 5.59
C VAL A 87 -7.04 -6.49 5.74
N LEU A 88 -6.22 -5.71 6.46
CA LEU A 88 -6.38 -4.26 6.58
C LEU A 88 -5.89 -3.49 5.34
N ARG A 89 -5.35 -4.19 4.35
CA ARG A 89 -5.02 -3.57 3.06
C ARG A 89 -6.13 -3.75 2.02
N GLU A 90 -6.86 -4.86 2.08
CA GLU A 90 -7.85 -5.22 1.04
C GLU A 90 -9.27 -4.72 1.35
N ASN A 91 -9.66 -4.53 2.61
CA ASN A 91 -11.05 -4.22 3.00
C ASN A 91 -11.23 -2.90 3.77
N THR A 92 -10.26 -1.99 3.69
CA THR A 92 -10.28 -0.79 4.52
C THR A 92 -10.88 0.40 3.79
N ASP A 93 -11.65 1.20 4.52
CA ASP A 93 -12.24 2.42 3.99
C ASP A 93 -11.15 3.45 3.63
N ASP A 94 -11.47 4.29 2.64
CA ASP A 94 -10.53 5.29 2.11
C ASP A 94 -10.12 6.34 3.14
N GLN A 95 -10.99 6.65 4.12
CA GLN A 95 -10.66 7.62 5.17
C GLN A 95 -9.60 7.07 6.11
N TRP A 96 -9.67 5.80 6.49
CA TRP A 96 -8.64 5.17 7.32
C TRP A 96 -7.32 5.07 6.57
N LYS A 97 -7.35 4.70 5.27
CA LYS A 97 -6.14 4.71 4.41
C LYS A 97 -5.50 6.10 4.40
N GLN A 98 -6.30 7.15 4.19
CA GLN A 98 -5.82 8.53 4.19
C GLN A 98 -5.17 8.92 5.53
N LYS A 99 -5.82 8.61 6.65
CA LYS A 99 -5.25 8.86 8.00
C LYS A 99 -3.93 8.11 8.20
N ALA A 100 -3.83 6.86 7.73
CA ALA A 100 -2.61 6.08 7.83
C ALA A 100 -1.47 6.73 7.02
N ILE A 101 -1.76 7.20 5.80
CA ILE A 101 -0.79 7.93 4.95
C ILE A 101 -0.34 9.23 5.63
N GLU A 102 -1.26 10.01 6.18
CA GLU A 102 -0.94 11.26 6.90
C GLU A 102 0.02 10.99 8.07
N ILE A 103 -0.21 9.92 8.84
CA ILE A 103 0.67 9.53 9.95
C ILE A 103 2.04 9.07 9.42
N ILE A 104 2.08 8.28 8.35
CA ILE A 104 3.34 7.85 7.72
C ILE A 104 4.15 9.07 7.27
N LEU A 105 3.49 10.05 6.65
CA LEU A 105 4.13 11.27 6.21
C LEU A 105 4.66 12.11 7.37
N ALA A 106 3.87 12.27 8.43
CA ALA A 106 4.33 12.94 9.65
C ALA A 106 5.55 12.23 10.27
N ASN A 107 5.60 10.90 10.17
CA ASN A 107 6.70 10.10 10.71
C ASN A 107 8.00 10.20 9.89
N LEU A 108 7.98 10.73 8.65
CA LEU A 108 9.20 10.99 7.88
C LEU A 108 10.09 12.07 8.50
N ASP A 109 9.50 12.98 9.28
CA ASP A 109 10.19 14.07 9.98
C ASP A 109 10.37 13.80 11.48
N HIS A 110 10.05 12.58 11.94
CA HIS A 110 10.10 12.25 13.36
C HIS A 110 11.54 12.27 13.92
N PRO A 111 11.80 12.82 15.12
CA PRO A 111 13.16 12.91 15.67
C PRO A 111 13.82 11.55 15.91
N ASN A 112 13.03 10.49 16.13
CA ASN A 112 13.53 9.12 16.24
C ASN A 112 13.82 8.51 14.86
N LEU A 113 15.08 8.12 14.64
CA LEU A 113 15.56 7.48 13.42
C LEU A 113 14.80 6.20 13.05
N SER A 114 14.51 5.32 14.02
CA SER A 114 13.81 4.06 13.76
C SER A 114 12.39 4.31 13.26
N THR A 115 11.72 5.36 13.75
CA THR A 115 10.42 5.80 13.25
C THR A 115 10.50 6.25 11.80
N ARG A 116 11.49 7.08 11.44
CA ARG A 116 11.69 7.53 10.05
C ARG A 116 11.96 6.37 9.09
N ILE A 117 12.83 5.43 9.48
CA ILE A 117 13.09 4.21 8.70
C ILE A 117 11.82 3.35 8.59
N GLY A 118 11.02 3.28 9.65
CA GLY A 118 9.72 2.62 9.65
C GLY A 118 8.76 3.26 8.65
N ALA A 119 8.69 4.59 8.62
CA ALA A 119 7.88 5.35 7.67
C ALA A 119 8.34 5.11 6.22
N LEU A 120 9.64 5.21 5.92
CA LEU A 120 10.17 4.95 4.56
C LEU A 120 9.83 3.55 4.05
N ARG A 121 9.93 2.53 4.91
CA ARG A 121 9.53 1.16 4.57
C ARG A 121 8.04 1.05 4.26
N GLN A 122 7.19 1.72 5.05
CA GLN A 122 5.75 1.75 4.80
C GLN A 122 5.42 2.49 3.50
N VAL A 123 6.07 3.61 3.19
CA VAL A 123 5.91 4.29 1.90
C VAL A 123 6.25 3.36 0.74
N ARG A 124 7.38 2.66 0.84
CA ARG A 124 7.81 1.67 -0.16
C ARG A 124 6.80 0.53 -0.32
N GLU A 125 6.26 0.02 0.79
CA GLU A 125 5.26 -1.03 0.76
C GLU A 125 3.96 -0.55 0.10
N LEU A 126 3.54 0.68 0.38
CA LEU A 126 2.37 1.29 -0.24
C LEU A 126 2.58 1.49 -1.75
N SER A 127 3.74 2.02 -2.17
CA SER A 127 4.04 2.24 -3.59
C SER A 127 4.08 0.95 -4.41
N ASN A 128 4.58 -0.14 -3.82
CA ASN A 128 4.73 -1.42 -4.51
C ASN A 128 3.43 -2.22 -4.60
N ASN A 129 2.53 -2.08 -3.63
CA ASN A 129 1.31 -2.89 -3.58
C ASN A 129 0.06 -2.18 -4.15
N TYR A 130 0.04 -0.85 -4.24
CA TYR A 130 -1.18 -0.10 -4.59
C TYR A 130 -0.94 1.10 -5.55
N PRO A 131 -0.38 0.88 -6.75
CA PRO A 131 0.02 1.98 -7.62
C PRO A 131 -1.16 2.89 -8.04
N ALA A 132 -2.34 2.34 -8.34
CA ALA A 132 -3.46 3.12 -8.87
C ALA A 132 -4.22 3.93 -7.79
N GLU A 133 -4.46 3.35 -6.62
CA GLU A 133 -5.20 4.03 -5.54
C GLU A 133 -4.38 5.14 -4.86
N TYR A 134 -3.05 5.00 -4.89
CA TYR A 134 -2.14 5.90 -4.18
C TYR A 134 -1.45 6.89 -5.11
N GLU A 135 -1.76 6.87 -6.41
CA GLU A 135 -1.17 7.83 -7.36
C GLU A 135 -1.40 9.28 -6.94
N ALA A 136 -2.63 9.62 -6.53
CA ALA A 136 -2.96 10.97 -6.05
C ALA A 136 -2.19 11.35 -4.77
N ASN A 137 -1.95 10.37 -3.90
CA ASN A 137 -1.23 10.59 -2.64
C ASN A 137 0.28 10.66 -2.88
N LEU A 138 0.83 9.87 -3.80
CA LEU A 138 2.25 9.88 -4.14
C LEU A 138 2.71 11.27 -4.59
N ASP A 139 1.88 12.00 -5.34
CA ASP A 139 2.19 13.37 -5.76
C ASP A 139 2.34 14.34 -4.57
N GLU A 140 1.61 14.11 -3.47
CA GLU A 140 1.80 14.88 -2.22
C GLU A 140 3.01 14.37 -1.41
N MET A 141 3.28 13.06 -1.46
CA MET A 141 4.36 12.41 -0.70
C MET A 141 5.74 12.73 -1.27
N ILE A 142 5.89 12.75 -2.58
CA ILE A 142 7.17 12.90 -3.26
C ILE A 142 7.87 14.22 -2.88
N PRO A 143 7.21 15.39 -2.86
CA PRO A 143 7.84 16.63 -2.40
C PRO A 143 8.31 16.57 -0.93
N LYS A 144 7.58 15.86 -0.06
CA LYS A 144 8.00 15.65 1.34
C LYS A 144 9.22 14.73 1.42
N LEU A 145 9.23 13.64 0.65
CA LEU A 145 10.39 12.76 0.52
C LEU A 145 11.62 13.51 -0.01
N ALA A 146 11.45 14.35 -1.04
CA ALA A 146 12.50 15.19 -1.60
C ALA A 146 13.11 16.11 -0.53
N LYS A 147 12.26 16.82 0.22
CA LYS A 147 12.72 17.71 1.32
C LYS A 147 13.43 16.95 2.44
N SER A 148 13.02 15.70 2.70
CA SER A 148 13.65 14.86 3.72
C SER A 148 15.09 14.43 3.39
N ILE A 149 15.57 14.70 2.15
CA ILE A 149 16.94 14.47 1.72
C ILE A 149 17.91 15.44 2.40
N LEU A 150 17.54 16.72 2.56
CA LEU A 150 18.46 17.74 3.08
C LEU A 150 18.92 17.46 4.52
N PRO A 151 18.04 17.07 5.46
CA PRO A 151 18.46 16.68 6.80
C PRO A 151 19.39 15.45 6.86
N LEU A 152 19.56 14.69 5.75
CA LEU A 152 20.46 13.53 5.75
C LEU A 152 21.93 13.89 5.88
N GLU A 153 22.34 15.10 5.50
CA GLU A 153 23.71 15.57 5.68
C GLU A 153 24.08 15.64 7.17
N GLU A 154 23.13 16.09 8.00
CA GLU A 154 23.33 16.22 9.44
C GLU A 154 23.35 14.87 10.15
N MET A 155 22.60 13.89 9.64
CA MET A 155 22.30 12.67 10.39
C MET A 155 23.35 11.58 10.26
N LYS A 156 24.27 11.64 9.28
CA LYS A 156 25.36 10.67 9.05
C LYS A 156 24.95 9.18 9.09
N ASP A 157 23.65 8.88 9.08
CA ASP A 157 23.12 7.55 9.25
C ASP A 157 22.98 6.87 7.89
N SER A 158 23.87 5.93 7.61
CA SER A 158 23.90 5.21 6.34
C SER A 158 22.65 4.37 6.09
N THR A 159 21.95 3.93 7.15
CA THR A 159 20.75 3.09 7.01
C THR A 159 19.58 3.91 6.51
N LEU A 160 19.34 5.09 7.08
CA LEU A 160 18.30 6.00 6.62
C LEU A 160 18.54 6.45 5.19
N GLN A 161 19.78 6.84 4.85
CA GLN A 161 20.17 7.21 3.48
C GLN A 161 19.88 6.06 2.49
N PHE A 162 20.25 4.83 2.85
CA PHE A 162 19.98 3.64 2.04
C PHE A 162 18.49 3.44 1.77
N TYR A 163 17.64 3.54 2.80
CA TYR A 163 16.20 3.40 2.62
C TYR A 163 15.59 4.52 1.78
N LEU A 164 16.01 5.77 1.99
CA LEU A 164 15.49 6.89 1.21
C LEU A 164 15.90 6.77 -0.26
N PHE A 165 17.16 6.48 -0.55
CA PHE A 165 17.63 6.37 -1.93
C PHE A 165 17.01 5.20 -2.68
N ASN A 166 16.87 4.03 -2.04
CA ASN A 166 16.18 2.91 -2.67
C ASN A 166 14.71 3.26 -2.95
N LEU A 167 14.03 3.93 -2.03
CA LEU A 167 12.65 4.37 -2.25
C LEU A 167 12.55 5.33 -3.44
N LEU A 168 13.42 6.35 -3.50
CA LEU A 168 13.41 7.31 -4.61
C LEU A 168 13.75 6.64 -5.95
N SER A 169 14.71 5.72 -5.97
CA SER A 169 15.07 4.93 -7.15
C SER A 169 13.90 4.07 -7.64
N GLU A 170 13.19 3.40 -6.73
CA GLU A 170 12.01 2.58 -7.05
C GLU A 170 10.83 3.39 -7.57
N LEU A 171 10.65 4.63 -7.09
CA LEU A 171 9.64 5.55 -7.60
C LEU A 171 10.02 6.14 -8.98
N GLY A 172 11.29 6.07 -9.35
CA GLY A 172 11.80 6.37 -10.69
C GLY A 172 11.54 7.82 -11.13
N PRO A 173 11.10 8.06 -12.39
CA PRO A 173 10.92 9.42 -12.91
C PRO A 173 9.93 10.30 -12.15
N ARG A 174 9.05 9.72 -11.32
CA ARG A 174 8.11 10.50 -10.50
C ARG A 174 8.84 11.36 -9.47
N THR A 175 10.02 10.95 -9.02
CA THR A 175 10.82 11.69 -8.03
C THR A 175 11.78 12.71 -8.64
N ARG A 176 11.57 13.12 -9.90
CA ARG A 176 12.35 14.20 -10.53
C ARG A 176 12.36 15.51 -9.74
N VAL A 177 11.29 15.78 -9.00
CA VAL A 177 11.22 16.96 -8.12
C VAL A 177 12.27 16.93 -7.00
N ALA A 178 12.90 15.79 -6.72
CA ALA A 178 13.99 15.64 -5.76
C ALA A 178 15.38 15.94 -6.35
N ILE A 179 15.50 16.14 -7.66
CA ILE A 179 16.80 16.40 -8.32
C ILE A 179 17.51 17.64 -7.73
N PRO A 180 16.85 18.78 -7.44
CA PRO A 180 17.50 19.93 -6.83
C PRO A 180 18.17 19.60 -5.48
N GLU A 181 17.46 18.90 -4.59
CA GLU A 181 17.96 18.48 -3.29
C GLU A 181 19.07 17.44 -3.42
N LEU A 182 18.98 16.52 -4.39
CA LEU A 182 20.05 15.57 -4.70
C LEU A 182 21.30 16.27 -5.25
N ARG A 183 21.17 17.32 -6.05
CA ARG A 183 22.32 18.12 -6.52
C ARG A 183 22.98 18.86 -5.36
N GLN A 184 22.19 19.34 -4.40
CA GLN A 184 22.74 19.91 -3.16
C GLN A 184 23.51 18.84 -2.38
N LEU A 185 22.94 17.64 -2.22
CA LEU A 185 23.62 16.52 -1.56
C LEU A 185 24.90 16.09 -2.29
N ALA A 186 24.91 16.16 -3.62
CA ALA A 186 26.05 15.88 -4.48
C ALA A 186 27.22 16.89 -4.32
N ARG A 187 27.01 18.00 -3.60
CA ARG A 187 28.03 19.01 -3.30
C ARG A 187 28.55 18.95 -1.86
N THR A 188 27.99 18.07 -1.04
CA THR A 188 28.42 17.91 0.37
C THR A 188 29.84 17.35 0.47
N PRO A 189 30.56 17.55 1.60
CA PRO A 189 31.92 17.04 1.75
C PRO A 189 32.01 15.51 1.88
N GLU A 190 30.88 14.83 2.17
CA GLU A 190 30.85 13.39 2.41
C GLU A 190 30.79 12.61 1.09
N SER A 191 31.86 11.89 0.79
CA SER A 191 32.05 11.28 -0.53
C SER A 191 31.04 10.20 -0.89
N ASN A 192 30.51 9.44 0.07
CA ASN A 192 29.52 8.40 -0.24
C ASN A 192 28.17 9.03 -0.59
N SER A 193 27.76 10.06 0.14
CA SER A 193 26.53 10.83 -0.08
C SER A 193 26.59 11.48 -1.46
N ARG A 194 27.73 12.07 -1.84
CA ARG A 194 27.89 12.61 -3.19
C ARG A 194 27.74 11.56 -4.28
N LEU A 195 28.45 10.43 -4.14
CA LEU A 195 28.43 9.37 -5.14
C LEU A 195 27.01 8.80 -5.30
N ASN A 196 26.35 8.53 -4.17
CA ASN A 196 24.99 8.02 -4.17
C ASN A 196 23.98 9.05 -4.72
N ALA A 197 24.15 10.33 -4.42
CA ALA A 197 23.31 11.38 -4.98
C ALA A 197 23.45 11.48 -6.50
N VAL A 198 24.67 11.48 -7.04
CA VAL A 198 24.92 11.46 -8.48
C VAL A 198 24.32 10.21 -9.14
N ARG A 199 24.52 9.04 -8.54
CA ARG A 199 23.90 7.80 -9.01
C ARG A 199 22.38 7.92 -9.08
N LEU A 200 21.76 8.40 -8.00
CA LEU A 200 20.32 8.49 -7.89
C LEU A 200 19.73 9.52 -8.86
N ILE A 201 20.39 10.66 -9.10
CA ILE A 201 19.97 11.62 -10.14
C ILE A 201 19.89 10.92 -11.51
N LEU A 202 20.91 10.12 -11.86
CA LEU A 202 20.93 9.38 -13.12
C LEU A 202 19.85 8.28 -13.18
N GLU A 203 19.58 7.57 -12.07
CA GLU A 203 18.52 6.56 -11.99
C GLU A 203 17.12 7.19 -12.16
N ILE A 204 16.89 8.38 -11.60
CA ILE A 204 15.63 9.11 -11.69
C ILE A 204 15.44 9.69 -13.11
N ASP A 205 16.49 10.27 -13.69
CA ASP A 205 16.48 10.78 -15.05
C ASP A 205 17.84 10.65 -15.74
N LEU A 206 17.93 9.66 -16.62
CA LEU A 206 19.12 9.33 -17.43
C LEU A 206 19.59 10.48 -18.33
N ARG A 207 18.75 11.49 -18.57
CA ARG A 207 19.05 12.65 -19.42
C ARG A 207 19.72 13.80 -18.66
N GLU A 208 19.72 13.75 -17.33
CA GLU A 208 20.32 14.80 -16.51
C GLU A 208 21.81 14.98 -16.83
N ASP A 209 22.24 16.24 -16.83
CA ASP A 209 23.65 16.59 -16.92
C ASP A 209 24.23 16.70 -15.52
N VAL A 210 24.95 15.66 -15.11
CA VAL A 210 25.64 15.57 -13.82
C VAL A 210 27.14 15.76 -13.95
N SER A 211 27.62 16.34 -15.06
CA SER A 211 29.05 16.48 -15.35
C SER A 211 29.77 17.30 -14.27
N THR A 212 29.18 18.38 -13.76
CA THR A 212 29.76 19.19 -12.67
C THR A 212 29.91 18.39 -11.39
N GLU A 213 28.88 17.65 -10.98
CA GLU A 213 28.90 16.83 -9.77
C GLU A 213 29.91 15.67 -9.89
N ILE A 214 30.04 15.07 -11.07
CA ILE A 214 31.05 14.04 -11.35
C ILE A 214 32.47 14.62 -11.33
N THR A 215 32.69 15.80 -11.91
CA THR A 215 33.98 16.49 -11.84
C THR A 215 34.41 16.68 -10.38
N GLN A 216 33.49 17.11 -9.51
CA GLN A 216 33.76 17.25 -8.08
C GLN A 216 34.12 15.90 -7.42
N LEU A 217 33.36 14.85 -7.71
CA LEU A 217 33.64 13.49 -7.21
C LEU A 217 35.05 13.00 -7.54
N ILE A 218 35.54 13.28 -8.75
CA ILE A 218 36.89 12.91 -9.20
C ILE A 218 37.95 13.76 -8.48
N ARG A 219 37.71 15.08 -8.32
CA ARG A 219 38.66 15.99 -7.65
C ARG A 219 38.94 15.58 -6.22
N ASP A 220 37.94 15.05 -5.52
CA ASP A 220 38.09 14.61 -4.13
C ASP A 220 38.94 13.33 -3.98
N ARG A 221 39.48 12.79 -5.09
CA ARG A 221 40.41 11.65 -5.18
C ARG A 221 39.94 10.34 -4.57
N ARG A 222 38.69 10.28 -4.11
CA ARG A 222 38.09 9.06 -3.56
C ARG A 222 37.47 8.19 -4.64
N THR A 223 37.12 8.77 -5.79
CA THR A 223 36.57 8.04 -6.92
C THR A 223 37.48 8.25 -8.13
N SER A 224 38.03 7.15 -8.65
CA SER A 224 38.82 7.20 -9.89
C SER A 224 37.91 7.40 -11.10
N ILE A 225 38.45 8.00 -12.16
CA ILE A 225 37.72 8.16 -13.43
C ILE A 225 37.23 6.81 -13.98
N GLN A 226 37.98 5.73 -13.74
CA GLN A 226 37.58 4.37 -14.13
C GLN A 226 36.41 3.85 -13.29
N GLY A 227 36.35 4.21 -12.00
CA GLY A 227 35.19 3.92 -11.14
C GLY A 227 33.94 4.63 -11.63
N VAL A 228 34.06 5.93 -11.95
CA VAL A 228 32.97 6.72 -12.54
C VAL A 228 32.53 6.12 -13.88
N LYS A 229 33.46 5.80 -14.79
CA LYS A 229 33.15 5.18 -16.09
C LYS A 229 32.33 3.90 -15.91
N LYS A 230 32.79 2.98 -15.06
CA LYS A 230 32.06 1.72 -14.79
C LYS A 230 30.65 1.96 -14.24
N MET A 231 30.48 2.97 -13.38
CA MET A 231 29.18 3.36 -12.86
C MET A 231 28.28 3.89 -13.98
N LEU A 232 28.77 4.83 -14.78
CA LEU A 232 28.03 5.42 -15.90
C LEU A 232 27.65 4.36 -16.96
N ASP A 233 28.60 3.50 -17.35
CA ASP A 233 28.36 2.43 -18.33
C ASP A 233 27.20 1.52 -17.89
N ARG A 234 27.05 1.26 -16.58
CA ARG A 234 25.95 0.45 -16.02
C ARG A 234 24.61 1.16 -15.99
N LEU A 235 24.60 2.47 -15.71
CA LEU A 235 23.37 3.23 -15.49
C LEU A 235 22.79 3.78 -16.78
N VAL A 236 23.63 4.42 -17.60
CA VAL A 236 23.20 5.18 -18.78
C VAL A 236 23.64 4.57 -20.11
N GLY A 237 24.40 3.47 -20.06
CA GLY A 237 24.99 2.83 -21.24
C GLY A 237 26.26 3.51 -21.74
N GLU A 238 27.00 2.83 -22.60
CA GLU A 238 28.34 3.23 -23.04
C GLU A 238 28.36 4.58 -23.78
N GLU A 239 27.45 4.81 -24.72
CA GLU A 239 27.41 6.04 -25.52
C GLU A 239 27.20 7.29 -24.65
N ARG A 240 26.18 7.24 -23.77
CA ARG A 240 25.88 8.35 -22.86
C ARG A 240 26.98 8.52 -21.81
N SER A 241 27.57 7.42 -21.34
CA SER A 241 28.74 7.44 -20.46
C SER A 241 29.92 8.18 -21.10
N GLN A 242 30.27 7.84 -22.34
CA GLN A 242 31.34 8.52 -23.10
C GLN A 242 31.05 10.03 -23.25
N PHE A 243 29.81 10.40 -23.59
CA PHE A 243 29.40 11.80 -23.69
C PHE A 243 29.58 12.57 -22.36
N LEU A 244 29.13 11.99 -21.23
CA LEU A 244 29.30 12.61 -19.91
C LEU A 244 30.77 12.71 -19.52
N LEU A 245 31.58 11.67 -19.80
CA LEU A 245 33.02 11.70 -19.53
C LEU A 245 33.76 12.76 -20.35
N GLN A 246 33.34 13.00 -21.59
CA GLN A 246 33.90 14.08 -22.41
C GLN A 246 33.63 15.45 -21.77
N LYS A 247 32.42 15.69 -21.26
CA LYS A 247 32.08 16.92 -20.52
C LYS A 247 32.88 17.06 -19.23
N VAL A 248 33.01 15.97 -18.48
CA VAL A 248 33.80 15.93 -17.23
C VAL A 248 35.27 16.28 -17.52
N GLN A 249 35.85 15.73 -18.60
CA GLN A 249 37.20 16.06 -19.03
C GLN A 249 37.33 17.54 -19.41
N ALA A 250 36.38 18.08 -20.18
CA ALA A 250 36.38 19.49 -20.54
C ALA A 250 36.32 20.41 -19.31
N ASN A 251 35.54 20.06 -18.29
CA ASN A 251 35.50 20.80 -17.01
C ASN A 251 36.87 20.75 -16.32
N LEU A 252 37.47 19.56 -16.18
CA LEU A 252 38.80 19.38 -15.56
C LEU A 252 39.89 20.19 -16.28
N ASP A 253 39.85 20.21 -17.62
CA ASP A 253 40.81 20.97 -18.42
C ASP A 253 40.64 22.48 -18.25
N GLN A 254 39.40 22.96 -18.07
CA GLN A 254 39.10 24.35 -17.80
C GLN A 254 39.64 24.77 -16.42
N ASP A 255 39.42 23.98 -15.37
CA ASP A 255 39.91 24.32 -14.03
C ASP A 255 41.44 24.38 -13.98
N ASN A 256 42.13 23.46 -14.68
CA ASN A 256 43.59 23.44 -14.76
C ASN A 256 44.16 24.69 -15.48
N ARG A 257 43.37 25.34 -16.35
CA ARG A 257 43.75 26.62 -16.97
C ARG A 257 43.55 27.79 -16.01
N ASP A 258 42.49 27.73 -15.20
CA ASP A 258 42.11 28.80 -14.28
C ASP A 258 43.00 28.82 -13.01
N ASP A 259 43.54 27.66 -12.57
CA ASP A 259 44.52 27.56 -11.49
C ASP A 259 45.72 26.64 -11.83
N PRO A 260 46.75 27.16 -12.51
CA PRO A 260 47.92 26.37 -12.90
C PRO A 260 48.82 25.96 -11.72
N ALA A 261 48.62 26.52 -10.52
CA ALA A 261 49.42 26.18 -9.35
C ALA A 261 49.08 24.80 -8.75
N GLU A 262 47.86 24.30 -8.98
CA GLU A 262 47.44 22.95 -8.53
C GLU A 262 47.71 21.84 -9.57
N GLY A 263 47.94 22.18 -10.85
CA GLY A 263 47.92 21.26 -12.00
C GLY A 263 49.09 20.28 -12.19
N LYS A 264 49.99 20.10 -11.22
CA LYS A 264 51.18 19.20 -11.37
C LYS A 264 51.04 17.81 -10.75
N LYS A 265 49.87 17.40 -10.27
CA LYS A 265 49.66 16.03 -9.77
C LYS A 265 48.92 15.18 -10.83
N PRO A 266 49.58 14.22 -11.50
CA PRO A 266 48.92 13.36 -12.49
C PRO A 266 47.78 12.53 -11.86
N LEU A 267 46.70 12.37 -12.63
CA LEU A 267 45.52 11.52 -12.35
C LEU A 267 45.85 10.04 -12.35
#